data_AF-A0A1F5PYA5-F1
#
_entry.id   AF-A0A1F5PYA5-F1
#
_cell.length_a   1.000
_cell.length_b   1.000
_cell.length_c   1.000
_cell.angle_alpha   90.00
_cell.angle_beta   90.00
_cell.angle_gamma   90.00
#
_symmetry.space_group_name_H-M   'P 1'
#
loop_
_entity.id
_entity.type
_entity.pdbx_description
1 polymer ?
#
loop_
_entity_poly.entity_id
_entity_poly.type
_entity_poly.pdbx_seq_one_letter_code
_entity_poly.pdbx_strand_id
1 'polypeptide(L)'
;MVFLLKFTGKRFRIVRNDKGDSMNKQLIFGIIICLILVGAIVGYLTWQNQKQEANFIEEVDRKLSDEDRKIYEDRLIEAKKFIAEAQDNQAKSDALIYKAVQLSGLGKLAFARDVFLQAADVNPENFNIYIHLHLVYFEMEDFKSAESSIRESLRLNANNPDAWKKYILLEIEKFDRPESEIRELYGQAEGAVREKTDIYTDYARYLETIGDKAGAIQQWQKAAESYPENKDLYEGEIERLSS
;
A
#
# COMPACT_ATOMS: atom_id res chain seq x y z
N MET A 1 49.76 26.81 -1.79
CA MET A 1 50.35 28.17 -1.83
C MET A 1 51.12 28.38 -0.53
N VAL A 2 52.43 28.13 -0.51
CA VAL A 2 53.39 28.60 0.51
C VAL A 2 54.75 28.72 -0.18
N PHE A 3 55.35 29.90 -0.17
CA PHE A 3 56.69 30.18 -0.66
C PHE A 3 57.64 30.35 0.54
N LEU A 4 58.76 29.63 0.56
CA LEU A 4 59.88 29.92 1.46
C LEU A 4 61.11 30.25 0.61
N LEU A 5 61.63 31.46 0.80
CA LEU A 5 62.81 32.04 0.14
C LEU A 5 64.02 31.96 1.08
N LYS A 6 65.14 31.38 0.62
CA LYS A 6 66.49 31.88 0.96
C LYS A 6 67.43 31.75 -0.25
N PHE A 7 68.19 32.82 -0.44
CA PHE A 7 69.00 33.18 -1.59
C PHE A 7 70.33 32.44 -1.66
N THR A 8 70.75 32.05 -2.86
CA THR A 8 72.05 32.40 -3.46
C THR A 8 72.17 31.83 -4.88
N GLY A 9 72.48 32.70 -5.86
CA GLY A 9 73.25 32.36 -7.06
C GLY A 9 72.60 31.49 -8.17
N LYS A 10 72.32 32.13 -9.32
CA LYS A 10 72.15 31.60 -10.68
C LYS A 10 70.74 31.10 -11.11
N ARG A 11 70.14 31.91 -12.00
CA ARG A 11 69.11 31.66 -13.03
C ARG A 11 68.17 30.47 -12.80
N PHE A 12 66.92 30.80 -12.44
CA PHE A 12 65.79 29.88 -12.48
C PHE A 12 65.47 29.45 -13.93
N ARG A 13 65.44 28.14 -14.16
CA ARG A 13 64.61 27.53 -15.21
C ARG A 13 63.46 26.84 -14.49
N ILE A 14 62.24 27.32 -14.68
CA ILE A 14 61.04 26.60 -14.24
C ILE A 14 60.93 25.39 -15.16
N VAL A 15 61.44 24.24 -14.70
CA VAL A 15 61.08 22.96 -15.30
C VAL A 15 59.75 22.57 -14.66
N ARG A 16 58.67 22.69 -15.43
CA ARG A 16 57.42 22.00 -15.12
C ARG A 16 57.75 20.51 -15.04
N ASN A 17 57.72 19.92 -13.85
CA ASN A 17 57.70 18.47 -13.73
C ASN A 17 56.25 18.02 -13.93
N ASP A 18 55.82 17.96 -15.20
CA ASP A 18 54.57 17.32 -15.63
C ASP A 18 54.69 15.79 -15.52
N LYS A 19 54.88 15.29 -14.30
CA LYS A 19 54.68 13.87 -13.97
C LYS A 19 53.72 13.75 -12.80
N GLY A 20 52.65 14.54 -12.85
CA GLY A 20 51.42 14.29 -12.12
C GLY A 20 50.42 13.66 -13.08
N ASP A 21 50.15 12.38 -12.86
CA ASP A 21 48.88 11.73 -13.19
C ASP A 21 48.57 11.40 -14.66
N SER A 22 49.45 10.62 -15.31
CA SER A 22 48.99 9.78 -16.45
C SER A 22 48.41 8.49 -15.90
N MET A 23 47.18 8.53 -15.38
CA MET A 23 46.42 7.32 -15.11
C MET A 23 46.48 6.45 -16.38
N ASN A 24 47.06 5.25 -16.26
CA ASN A 24 47.41 4.42 -17.42
C ASN A 24 46.15 4.22 -18.26
N LYS A 25 46.18 4.53 -19.56
CA LYS A 25 45.01 4.38 -20.45
C LYS A 25 44.40 2.98 -20.37
N GLN A 26 45.20 1.96 -20.10
CA GLN A 26 44.74 0.59 -19.84
C GLN A 26 43.95 0.45 -18.53
N LEU A 27 44.35 1.16 -17.47
CA LEU A 27 43.64 1.23 -16.19
C LEU A 27 42.31 1.98 -16.35
N ILE A 28 42.30 3.11 -17.08
CA ILE A 28 41.08 3.85 -17.40
C ILE A 28 40.11 2.96 -18.19
N PHE A 29 40.60 2.26 -19.21
CA PHE A 29 39.80 1.35 -20.02
C PHE A 29 39.24 0.18 -19.19
N GLY A 30 40.06 -0.38 -18.28
CA GLY A 30 39.62 -1.42 -17.34
C GLY A 30 38.51 -0.94 -16.40
N ILE A 31 38.61 0.28 -15.86
CA ILE A 31 37.57 0.87 -15.02
C ILE A 31 36.26 1.07 -15.79
N ILE A 32 36.34 1.58 -17.03
CA ILE A 32 35.15 1.78 -17.88
C ILE A 32 34.46 0.44 -18.18
N ILE A 33 35.22 -0.61 -18.50
CA ILE A 33 34.66 -1.95 -18.71
C ILE A 33 33.99 -2.47 -17.45
N CYS A 34 34.63 -2.33 -16.29
CA CYS A 34 34.04 -2.74 -15.01
C CYS A 34 32.73 -2.01 -14.73
N LEU A 35 32.65 -0.70 -14.98
CA LEU A 35 31.42 0.08 -14.78
C LEU A 35 30.30 -0.36 -15.72
N ILE A 36 30.61 -0.67 -16.98
CA ILE A 36 29.64 -1.20 -17.95
C ILE A 36 29.14 -2.57 -17.50
N LEU A 37 30.03 -3.46 -17.06
CA LEU A 37 29.67 -4.79 -16.56
C LEU A 37 28.80 -4.70 -15.30
N VAL A 38 29.15 -3.82 -14.35
CA VAL A 38 28.33 -3.58 -13.15
C VAL A 38 26.97 -3.02 -13.54
N GLY A 39 26.90 -2.04 -14.45
CA GLY A 39 25.63 -1.50 -14.93
C GLY A 39 24.76 -2.55 -15.64
N ALA A 40 25.36 -3.43 -16.44
CA ALA A 40 24.68 -4.54 -17.08
C ALA A 40 24.18 -5.59 -16.08
N ILE A 41 24.99 -5.92 -15.06
CA ILE A 41 24.60 -6.85 -13.99
C ILE A 41 23.48 -6.25 -13.15
N VAL A 42 23.59 -4.99 -12.72
CA VAL A 42 22.52 -4.30 -11.99
C VAL A 42 21.25 -4.23 -12.83
N GLY A 43 21.35 -3.82 -14.10
CA GLY A 43 20.24 -3.79 -15.04
C GLY A 43 19.58 -5.17 -15.22
N TYR A 44 20.38 -6.22 -15.37
CA TYR A 44 19.92 -7.60 -15.48
C TYR A 44 19.25 -8.09 -14.19
N LEU A 45 19.82 -7.80 -13.03
CA LEU A 45 19.23 -8.15 -11.73
C LEU A 45 17.93 -7.38 -11.48
N THR A 46 17.86 -6.09 -11.84
CA THR A 46 16.61 -5.32 -11.74
C THR A 46 15.55 -5.82 -12.71
N TRP A 47 15.94 -6.17 -13.95
CA TRP A 47 15.03 -6.76 -14.93
C TRP A 47 14.56 -8.14 -14.49
N GLN A 48 15.45 -8.98 -13.96
CA GLN A 48 15.12 -10.31 -13.45
C GLN A 48 14.24 -10.23 -12.20
N ASN A 49 14.48 -9.27 -11.30
CA ASN A 49 13.64 -9.02 -10.12
C ASN A 49 12.26 -8.47 -10.51
N GLN A 50 12.18 -7.65 -11.56
CA GLN A 50 10.90 -7.17 -12.11
C GLN A 50 10.15 -8.25 -12.90
N LYS A 51 10.88 -9.23 -13.45
CA LYS A 51 10.35 -10.35 -14.23
C LYS A 51 10.12 -11.63 -13.41
N GLN A 52 10.52 -11.66 -12.14
CA GLN A 52 9.88 -12.58 -11.21
C GLN A 52 8.44 -12.10 -11.10
N GLU A 53 7.58 -12.65 -11.96
CA GLU A 53 6.14 -12.59 -11.80
C GLU A 53 5.89 -13.06 -10.37
N ALA A 54 5.55 -12.12 -9.49
CA ALA A 54 5.03 -12.50 -8.20
C ALA A 54 3.85 -13.42 -8.50
N ASN A 55 3.89 -14.64 -7.96
CA ASN A 55 2.87 -15.66 -8.19
C ASN A 55 1.61 -15.22 -7.43
N PHE A 56 0.91 -14.24 -7.99
CA PHE A 56 -0.34 -13.74 -7.46
C PHE A 56 -1.46 -14.73 -7.74
N ILE A 57 -2.42 -14.79 -6.84
CA ILE A 57 -3.61 -15.59 -7.05
C ILE A 57 -4.49 -14.87 -8.06
N GLU A 58 -4.56 -15.36 -9.30
CA GLU A 58 -5.37 -14.73 -10.35
C GLU A 58 -6.83 -15.19 -10.34
N GLU A 59 -7.08 -16.41 -9.87
CA GLU A 59 -8.42 -16.98 -9.72
C GLU A 59 -8.55 -17.78 -8.42
N VAL A 60 -9.74 -17.73 -7.81
CA VAL A 60 -10.10 -18.48 -6.61
C VAL A 60 -11.35 -19.31 -6.87
N ASP A 61 -11.32 -20.59 -6.53
CA ASP A 61 -12.52 -21.42 -6.59
C ASP A 61 -13.46 -21.10 -5.42
N ARG A 62 -14.54 -20.38 -5.75
CA ARG A 62 -15.59 -19.97 -4.81
C ARG A 62 -16.56 -21.09 -4.43
N LYS A 63 -16.44 -22.28 -5.05
CA LYS A 63 -17.33 -23.44 -4.84
C LYS A 63 -18.82 -23.09 -4.97
N LEU A 64 -19.13 -22.22 -5.93
CA LEU A 64 -20.50 -21.79 -6.22
C LEU A 64 -21.31 -22.95 -6.80
N SER A 65 -22.59 -23.03 -6.42
CA SER A 65 -23.57 -23.83 -7.14
C SER A 65 -23.74 -23.32 -8.58
N ASP A 66 -24.29 -24.14 -9.47
CA ASP A 66 -24.58 -23.71 -10.83
C ASP A 66 -25.62 -22.58 -10.84
N GLU A 67 -26.59 -22.61 -9.93
CA GLU A 67 -27.56 -21.55 -9.73
C GLU A 67 -26.90 -20.24 -9.30
N ASP A 68 -26.01 -20.27 -8.30
CA ASP A 68 -25.32 -19.07 -7.82
C ASP A 68 -24.36 -18.51 -8.87
N ARG A 69 -23.62 -19.38 -9.57
CA ARG A 69 -22.74 -18.97 -10.67
C ARG A 69 -23.54 -18.25 -11.76
N LYS A 70 -24.71 -18.79 -12.11
CA LYS A 70 -25.59 -18.18 -13.11
C LYS A 70 -26.06 -16.78 -12.70
N ILE A 71 -26.35 -16.54 -11.41
CA ILE A 71 -26.71 -15.20 -10.93
C ILE A 71 -25.60 -14.19 -11.24
N TYR A 72 -24.34 -14.53 -10.99
CA TYR A 72 -23.22 -13.63 -11.32
C TYR A 72 -23.06 -13.45 -12.83
N GLU A 73 -23.23 -14.49 -13.63
CA GLU A 73 -23.14 -14.43 -15.08
C GLU A 73 -24.26 -13.56 -15.70
N ASP A 74 -25.48 -13.68 -15.20
CA ASP A 74 -26.61 -12.85 -15.61
C ASP A 74 -26.35 -11.37 -15.24
N ARG A 75 -25.83 -11.11 -14.04
CA ARG A 75 -25.42 -9.75 -13.62
C ARG A 75 -24.25 -9.20 -14.45
N LEU A 76 -23.37 -10.05 -14.99
CA LEU A 76 -22.33 -9.61 -15.92
C LEU A 76 -22.90 -9.18 -17.27
N ILE A 77 -23.97 -9.83 -17.74
CA ILE A 77 -24.69 -9.41 -18.95
C ILE A 77 -25.35 -8.05 -18.71
N GLU A 78 -26.01 -7.88 -17.56
CA GLU A 78 -26.59 -6.61 -17.15
C GLU A 78 -25.53 -5.50 -17.05
N ALA A 79 -24.38 -5.78 -16.41
CA ALA A 79 -23.30 -4.81 -16.30
C ALA A 79 -22.79 -4.33 -17.67
N LYS A 80 -22.71 -5.23 -18.66
CA LYS A 80 -22.36 -4.85 -20.05
C LYS A 80 -23.38 -3.88 -20.64
N LYS A 81 -24.67 -4.09 -20.38
CA LYS A 81 -25.74 -3.19 -20.81
C LYS A 81 -25.60 -1.82 -20.15
N PHE A 82 -25.40 -1.77 -18.83
CA PHE A 82 -25.18 -0.51 -18.10
C PHE A 82 -23.98 0.27 -18.61
N ILE A 83 -22.87 -0.41 -18.93
CA ILE A 83 -21.68 0.24 -19.52
C ILE A 83 -22.01 0.86 -20.89
N ALA A 84 -22.81 0.18 -21.71
CA ALA A 84 -23.18 0.67 -23.05
C ALA A 84 -24.19 1.84 -22.99
N GLU A 85 -25.05 1.86 -21.99
CA GLU A 85 -26.09 2.88 -21.80
C GLU A 85 -25.66 4.07 -20.93
N ALA A 86 -24.45 4.01 -20.36
CA ALA A 86 -23.91 5.05 -19.49
C ALA A 86 -23.84 6.42 -20.20
N GLN A 87 -24.46 7.43 -19.59
CA GLN A 87 -24.58 8.78 -20.16
C GLN A 87 -23.42 9.71 -19.78
N ASP A 88 -22.68 9.35 -18.74
CA ASP A 88 -21.54 10.11 -18.23
C ASP A 88 -20.48 9.19 -17.60
N ASN A 89 -19.34 9.78 -17.22
CA ASN A 89 -18.23 9.05 -16.62
C ASN A 89 -18.59 8.44 -15.26
N GLN A 90 -19.47 9.07 -14.47
CA GLN A 90 -19.86 8.54 -13.18
C GLN A 90 -20.70 7.27 -13.35
N ALA A 91 -21.75 7.31 -14.17
CA ALA A 91 -22.56 6.16 -14.51
C ALA A 91 -21.72 5.03 -15.15
N LYS A 92 -20.76 5.38 -16.01
CA LYS A 92 -19.85 4.41 -16.62
C LYS A 92 -18.94 3.76 -15.58
N SER A 93 -18.37 4.56 -14.67
CA SER A 93 -17.56 4.06 -13.54
C SER A 93 -18.37 3.15 -12.65
N ASP A 94 -19.59 3.52 -12.27
CA ASP A 94 -20.47 2.73 -11.41
C ASP A 94 -20.83 1.39 -12.06
N ALA A 95 -21.08 1.38 -13.37
CA ALA A 95 -21.32 0.15 -14.13
C ALA A 95 -20.06 -0.75 -14.23
N LEU A 96 -18.87 -0.16 -14.34
CA LEU A 96 -17.60 -0.89 -14.29
C LEU A 96 -17.33 -1.49 -12.90
N ILE A 97 -17.57 -0.73 -11.82
CA ILE A 97 -17.52 -1.23 -10.43
C ILE A 97 -18.47 -2.42 -10.27
N TYR A 98 -19.72 -2.29 -10.72
CA TYR A 98 -20.71 -3.36 -10.66
C TYR A 98 -20.22 -4.64 -11.35
N LYS A 99 -19.68 -4.51 -12.56
CA LYS A 99 -19.06 -5.63 -13.31
C LYS A 99 -17.91 -6.27 -12.53
N ALA A 100 -16.99 -5.46 -12.01
CA ALA A 100 -15.80 -5.93 -11.30
C ALA A 100 -16.15 -6.67 -10.01
N VAL A 101 -17.17 -6.21 -9.27
CA VAL A 101 -17.70 -6.91 -8.09
C VAL A 101 -18.23 -8.30 -8.48
N GLN A 102 -18.92 -8.44 -9.62
CA GLN A 102 -19.39 -9.76 -10.05
C GLN A 102 -18.24 -10.69 -10.44
N LEU A 103 -17.20 -10.17 -11.10
CA LEU A 103 -16.00 -10.93 -11.42
C LEU A 103 -15.28 -11.39 -10.14
N SER A 104 -15.16 -10.51 -9.14
CA SER A 104 -14.60 -10.85 -7.83
C SER A 104 -15.42 -11.94 -7.13
N GLY A 105 -16.75 -11.84 -7.19
CA GLY A 105 -17.68 -12.84 -6.65
C GLY A 105 -17.61 -14.19 -7.36
N LEU A 106 -17.26 -14.21 -8.64
CA LEU A 106 -16.93 -15.43 -9.40
C LEU A 106 -15.52 -15.98 -9.11
N GLY A 107 -14.72 -15.27 -8.31
CA GLY A 107 -13.32 -15.61 -8.03
C GLY A 107 -12.37 -15.27 -9.16
N LYS A 108 -12.79 -14.51 -10.17
CA LYS A 108 -11.97 -14.08 -11.30
C LYS A 108 -11.19 -12.82 -10.95
N LEU A 109 -10.20 -12.95 -10.05
CA LEU A 109 -9.54 -11.81 -9.41
C LEU A 109 -8.77 -10.93 -10.39
N ALA A 110 -8.00 -11.52 -11.31
CA ALA A 110 -7.26 -10.76 -12.32
C ALA A 110 -8.21 -9.92 -13.21
N PHE A 111 -9.33 -10.50 -13.65
CA PHE A 111 -10.34 -9.78 -14.42
C PHE A 111 -11.03 -8.70 -13.58
N ALA A 112 -11.31 -8.96 -12.29
CA ALA A 112 -11.90 -7.97 -11.39
C ALA A 112 -10.98 -6.76 -11.22
N ARG A 113 -9.68 -7.00 -10.94
CA ARG A 113 -8.64 -5.98 -10.87
C ARG A 113 -8.64 -5.11 -12.13
N ASP A 114 -8.56 -5.72 -13.31
CA ASP A 114 -8.45 -4.98 -14.57
C ASP A 114 -9.70 -4.11 -14.84
N VAL A 115 -10.88 -4.55 -14.43
CA VAL A 115 -12.11 -3.77 -14.57
C VAL A 115 -12.21 -2.67 -13.51
N PHE A 116 -11.74 -2.90 -12.28
CA PHE A 116 -11.63 -1.83 -11.28
C PHE A 116 -10.63 -0.76 -11.68
N LEU A 117 -9.48 -1.13 -12.29
CA LEU A 117 -8.54 -0.17 -12.85
C LEU A 117 -9.16 0.66 -13.97
N GLN A 118 -9.94 0.05 -14.86
CA GLN A 118 -10.74 0.80 -15.85
C GLN A 118 -11.75 1.75 -15.19
N ALA A 119 -12.37 1.37 -14.07
CA ALA A 119 -13.26 2.26 -13.34
C ALA A 119 -12.48 3.46 -12.76
N ALA A 120 -11.31 3.21 -12.17
CA ALA A 120 -10.43 4.25 -11.65
C ALA A 120 -9.96 5.23 -12.74
N ASP A 121 -9.66 4.73 -13.95
CA ASP A 121 -9.30 5.59 -15.09
C ASP A 121 -10.45 6.52 -15.51
N VAL A 122 -11.70 6.06 -15.38
CA VAL A 122 -12.90 6.82 -15.76
C VAL A 122 -13.29 7.82 -14.66
N ASN A 123 -13.17 7.45 -13.39
CA ASN A 123 -13.51 8.29 -12.25
C ASN A 123 -12.47 8.12 -11.11
N PRO A 124 -11.31 8.80 -11.21
CA PRO A 124 -10.20 8.60 -10.29
C PRO A 124 -10.44 9.14 -8.88
N GLU A 125 -11.48 9.96 -8.67
CA GLU A 125 -11.81 10.56 -7.37
C GLU A 125 -12.80 9.71 -6.56
N ASN A 126 -13.30 8.61 -7.12
CA ASN A 126 -14.19 7.71 -6.39
C ASN A 126 -13.40 6.77 -5.48
N PHE A 127 -13.26 7.16 -4.21
CA PHE A 127 -12.50 6.41 -3.20
C PHE A 127 -12.94 4.95 -3.05
N ASN A 128 -14.21 4.62 -3.30
CA ASN A 128 -14.73 3.24 -3.17
C ASN A 128 -14.05 2.27 -4.15
N ILE A 129 -13.61 2.74 -5.32
CA ILE A 129 -12.89 1.92 -6.30
C ILE A 129 -11.61 1.38 -5.68
N TYR A 130 -10.89 2.22 -4.94
CA TYR A 130 -9.62 1.85 -4.32
C TYR A 130 -9.79 0.95 -3.10
N ILE A 131 -10.92 1.04 -2.38
CA ILE A 131 -11.29 0.04 -1.37
C ILE A 131 -11.50 -1.33 -2.03
N HIS A 132 -12.20 -1.39 -3.17
CA HIS A 132 -12.39 -2.63 -3.89
C HIS A 132 -11.10 -3.18 -4.51
N LEU A 133 -10.24 -2.32 -5.07
CA LEU A 133 -8.90 -2.72 -5.52
C LEU A 133 -8.08 -3.29 -4.38
N HIS A 134 -8.10 -2.66 -3.19
CA HIS A 134 -7.46 -3.21 -2.00
C HIS A 134 -7.94 -4.63 -1.70
N LEU A 135 -9.26 -4.85 -1.68
CA LEU A 135 -9.83 -6.18 -1.40
C LEU A 135 -9.41 -7.22 -2.43
N VAL A 136 -9.45 -6.87 -3.72
CA VAL A 136 -9.02 -7.78 -4.78
C VAL A 136 -7.53 -8.07 -4.63
N TYR A 137 -6.66 -7.05 -4.52
CA TYR A 137 -5.23 -7.25 -4.36
C TYR A 137 -4.86 -8.04 -3.10
N PHE A 138 -5.58 -7.82 -1.99
CA PHE A 138 -5.40 -8.59 -0.76
C PHE A 138 -5.67 -10.08 -0.99
N GLU A 139 -6.76 -10.40 -1.71
CA GLU A 139 -7.09 -11.78 -2.05
C GLU A 139 -6.13 -12.39 -3.08
N MET A 140 -5.57 -11.56 -3.98
CA MET A 140 -4.50 -11.95 -4.89
C MET A 140 -3.16 -12.22 -4.19
N GLU A 141 -3.07 -11.97 -2.88
CA GLU A 141 -1.83 -11.91 -2.08
C GLU A 141 -0.82 -10.86 -2.58
N ASP A 142 -1.28 -9.89 -3.37
CA ASP A 142 -0.52 -8.69 -3.73
C ASP A 142 -0.67 -7.62 -2.65
N PHE A 143 -0.10 -7.89 -1.48
CA PHE A 143 -0.25 -7.02 -0.31
C PHE A 143 0.31 -5.60 -0.53
N LYS A 144 1.30 -5.43 -1.41
CA LYS A 144 1.85 -4.11 -1.75
C LYS A 144 0.87 -3.28 -2.55
N SER A 145 0.24 -3.87 -3.58
CA SER A 145 -0.81 -3.17 -4.32
C SER A 145 -2.06 -2.95 -3.47
N ALA A 146 -2.36 -3.86 -2.53
CA ALA A 146 -3.42 -3.69 -1.56
C ALA A 146 -3.17 -2.49 -0.62
N GLU A 147 -1.94 -2.34 -0.12
CA GLU A 147 -1.50 -1.19 0.69
C GLU A 147 -1.62 0.11 -0.11
N SER A 148 -1.09 0.14 -1.34
CA SER A 148 -1.17 1.33 -2.20
C SER A 148 -2.61 1.74 -2.47
N SER A 149 -3.50 0.77 -2.72
CA SER A 149 -4.90 1.05 -3.02
C SER A 149 -5.65 1.59 -1.80
N ILE A 150 -5.48 0.99 -0.62
CA ILE A 150 -6.21 1.47 0.57
C ILE A 150 -5.71 2.86 1.02
N ARG A 151 -4.41 3.13 0.87
CA ARG A 151 -3.85 4.47 1.11
C ARG A 151 -4.42 5.51 0.15
N GLU A 152 -4.62 5.15 -1.12
CA GLU A 152 -5.25 6.06 -2.09
C GLU A 152 -6.72 6.33 -1.76
N SER A 153 -7.47 5.31 -1.32
CA SER A 153 -8.82 5.51 -0.79
C SER A 153 -8.82 6.51 0.38
N LEU A 154 -7.90 6.36 1.32
CA LEU A 154 -7.79 7.23 2.50
C LEU A 154 -7.31 8.65 2.14
N ARG A 155 -6.50 8.81 1.09
CA ARG A 155 -6.12 10.11 0.54
C ARG A 155 -7.33 10.87 0.00
N LEU A 156 -8.22 10.16 -0.70
CA LEU A 156 -9.44 10.73 -1.30
C LEU A 156 -10.52 10.98 -0.24
N ASN A 157 -10.67 10.07 0.73
CA ASN A 157 -11.62 10.21 1.82
C ASN A 157 -11.07 9.61 3.13
N ALA A 158 -10.46 10.48 3.94
CA ALA A 158 -9.90 10.09 5.24
C ALA A 158 -10.97 9.82 6.32
N ASN A 159 -12.21 10.31 6.13
CA ASN A 159 -13.33 10.07 7.04
C ASN A 159 -14.07 8.78 6.67
N ASN A 160 -13.33 7.67 6.66
CA ASN A 160 -13.87 6.35 6.39
C ASN A 160 -13.30 5.32 7.39
N PRO A 161 -14.05 4.99 8.46
CA PRO A 161 -13.60 4.03 9.46
C PRO A 161 -13.28 2.65 8.85
N ASP A 162 -14.06 2.18 7.89
CA ASP A 162 -13.87 0.88 7.26
C ASP A 162 -12.56 0.79 6.46
N ALA A 163 -12.19 1.88 5.77
CA ALA A 163 -10.92 1.95 5.06
C ALA A 163 -9.71 1.95 6.03
N TRP A 164 -9.80 2.68 7.14
CA TRP A 164 -8.78 2.66 8.18
C TRP A 164 -8.62 1.28 8.82
N LYS A 165 -9.72 0.60 9.11
CA LYS A 165 -9.71 -0.78 9.63
C LYS A 165 -8.99 -1.73 8.70
N LYS A 166 -9.31 -1.68 7.40
CA LYS A 166 -8.64 -2.49 6.37
C LYS A 166 -7.15 -2.18 6.28
N TYR A 167 -6.78 -0.90 6.32
CA TYR A 167 -5.38 -0.50 6.26
C TYR A 167 -4.59 -0.99 7.47
N ILE A 168 -5.08 -0.72 8.68
CA ILE A 168 -4.41 -1.11 9.93
C ILE A 168 -4.31 -2.63 10.03
N LEU A 169 -5.38 -3.36 9.67
CA LEU A 169 -5.36 -4.83 9.68
C LEU A 169 -4.33 -5.40 8.70
N LEU A 170 -4.24 -4.84 7.49
CA LEU A 170 -3.22 -5.22 6.52
C LEU A 170 -1.80 -5.02 7.09
N GLU A 171 -1.53 -3.89 7.73
CA GLU A 171 -0.22 -3.58 8.31
C GLU A 171 0.14 -4.53 9.46
N ILE A 172 -0.83 -4.86 10.32
CA ILE A 172 -0.65 -5.80 11.43
C ILE A 172 -0.39 -7.22 10.90
N GLU A 173 -1.19 -7.69 9.95
CA GLU A 173 -1.17 -9.10 9.54
C GLU A 173 -0.08 -9.42 8.51
N LYS A 174 0.28 -8.47 7.64
CA LYS A 174 1.09 -8.75 6.45
C LYS A 174 2.45 -8.05 6.44
N PHE A 175 2.65 -7.00 7.23
CA PHE A 175 3.86 -6.17 7.16
C PHE A 175 4.74 -6.16 8.42
N ASP A 176 4.41 -6.93 9.46
CA ASP A 176 5.19 -7.05 10.72
C ASP A 176 5.67 -5.69 11.24
N ARG A 177 4.76 -4.70 11.23
CA ARG A 177 5.10 -3.32 11.59
C ARG A 177 5.41 -3.22 13.08
N PRO A 178 6.42 -2.42 13.48
CA PRO A 178 6.65 -2.12 14.88
C PRO A 178 5.39 -1.58 15.55
N GLU A 179 5.19 -1.95 16.81
CA GLU A 179 4.05 -1.48 17.62
C GLU A 179 3.86 0.04 17.53
N SER A 180 4.95 0.81 17.59
CA SER A 180 4.91 2.28 17.48
C SER A 180 4.26 2.78 16.20
N GLU A 181 4.47 2.10 15.07
CA GLU A 181 3.88 2.47 13.78
C GLU A 181 2.37 2.13 13.77
N ILE A 182 1.98 0.99 14.32
CA ILE A 182 0.55 0.63 14.43
C ILE A 182 -0.20 1.61 15.33
N ARG A 183 0.40 2.02 16.47
CA ARG A 183 -0.17 3.05 17.34
C ARG A 183 -0.32 4.40 16.64
N GLU A 184 0.65 4.77 15.80
CA GLU A 184 0.57 5.97 14.97
C GLU A 184 -0.60 5.89 13.97
N LEU A 185 -0.79 4.76 13.30
CA LEU A 185 -1.90 4.55 12.37
C LEU A 185 -3.26 4.68 13.06
N TYR A 186 -3.42 4.10 14.25
CA TYR A 186 -4.63 4.32 15.06
C TYR A 186 -4.80 5.80 15.44
N GLY A 187 -3.73 6.51 15.80
CA GLY A 187 -3.77 7.94 16.05
C GLY A 187 -4.21 8.77 14.82
N GLN A 188 -3.74 8.40 13.62
CA GLN A 188 -4.16 9.02 12.37
C GLN A 188 -5.66 8.75 12.10
N ALA A 189 -6.12 7.52 12.29
CA ALA A 189 -7.53 7.16 12.15
C ALA A 189 -8.42 7.91 13.16
N GLU A 190 -8.01 7.98 14.43
CA GLU A 190 -8.68 8.77 15.48
C GLU A 190 -8.75 10.26 15.10
N GLY A 191 -7.75 10.80 14.42
CA GLY A 191 -7.73 12.20 13.96
C GLY A 191 -8.60 12.48 12.74
N ALA A 192 -8.75 11.49 11.86
CA ALA A 192 -9.41 11.65 10.56
C ALA A 192 -10.92 11.33 10.56
N VAL A 193 -11.33 10.36 11.39
CA VAL A 193 -12.69 9.80 11.38
C VAL A 193 -13.61 10.58 12.31
N ARG A 194 -14.85 10.84 11.89
CA ARG A 194 -15.89 11.45 12.71
C ARG A 194 -16.47 10.48 13.74
N GLU A 195 -16.89 9.30 13.28
CA GLU A 195 -17.47 8.24 14.11
C GLU A 195 -16.37 7.27 14.57
N LYS A 196 -15.80 7.50 15.75
CA LYS A 196 -14.55 6.87 16.19
C LYS A 196 -14.75 5.58 16.99
N THR A 197 -15.98 5.23 17.35
CA THR A 197 -16.29 4.07 18.19
C THR A 197 -15.60 2.81 17.68
N ASP A 198 -15.74 2.50 16.40
CA ASP A 198 -15.08 1.36 15.77
C ASP A 198 -13.55 1.41 15.90
N ILE A 199 -12.96 2.58 15.64
CA ILE A 199 -11.51 2.79 15.76
C ILE A 199 -11.03 2.54 17.20
N TYR A 200 -11.75 3.06 18.20
CA TYR A 200 -11.42 2.84 19.61
C TYR A 200 -11.53 1.37 19.99
N THR A 201 -12.62 0.69 19.60
CA THR A 201 -12.79 -0.73 19.94
C THR A 201 -11.80 -1.65 19.22
N ASP A 202 -11.45 -1.35 17.97
CA ASP A 202 -10.42 -2.09 17.23
C ASP A 202 -9.04 -1.85 17.84
N TYR A 203 -8.73 -0.61 18.25
CA TYR A 203 -7.47 -0.29 18.91
C TYR A 203 -7.38 -0.96 20.29
N ALA A 204 -8.45 -0.94 21.08
CA ALA A 204 -8.50 -1.63 22.36
C ALA A 204 -8.19 -3.12 22.19
N ARG A 205 -8.82 -3.78 21.21
CA ARG A 205 -8.55 -5.20 20.89
C ARG A 205 -7.10 -5.43 20.47
N TYR A 206 -6.51 -4.56 19.66
CA TYR A 206 -5.08 -4.64 19.33
C TYR A 206 -4.18 -4.48 20.57
N LEU A 207 -4.48 -3.54 21.45
CA LEU A 207 -3.71 -3.33 22.69
C LEU A 207 -3.76 -4.55 23.61
N GLU A 208 -4.89 -5.24 23.65
CA GLU A 208 -5.01 -6.51 24.36
C GLU A 208 -4.14 -7.61 23.75
N THR A 209 -4.03 -7.71 22.42
CA THR A 209 -3.20 -8.76 21.79
C THR A 209 -1.71 -8.59 22.09
N ILE A 210 -1.25 -7.34 22.26
CA ILE A 210 0.13 -7.02 22.65
C ILE A 210 0.33 -6.96 24.18
N GLY A 211 -0.72 -7.20 24.97
CA GLY A 211 -0.66 -7.24 26.44
C GLY A 211 -0.72 -5.88 27.14
N ASP A 212 -0.96 -4.78 26.42
CA ASP A 212 -1.16 -3.43 26.98
C ASP A 212 -2.59 -3.27 27.50
N LYS A 213 -2.87 -3.93 28.64
CA LYS A 213 -4.18 -3.84 29.31
C LYS A 213 -4.57 -2.41 29.68
N ALA A 214 -3.61 -1.61 30.13
CA ALA A 214 -3.87 -0.24 30.56
C ALA A 214 -4.30 0.64 29.39
N GLY A 215 -3.61 0.52 28.24
CA GLY A 215 -4.01 1.18 27.01
C GLY A 215 -5.35 0.68 26.47
N ALA A 216 -5.59 -0.63 26.51
CA ALA A 216 -6.87 -1.20 26.09
C ALA A 216 -8.06 -0.63 26.89
N ILE A 217 -7.94 -0.57 28.22
CA ILE A 217 -8.95 0.04 29.10
C ILE A 217 -9.21 1.50 28.72
N GLN A 218 -8.17 2.30 28.43
CA GLN A 218 -8.35 3.69 28.01
C GLN A 218 -9.14 3.80 26.70
N GLN A 219 -8.90 2.89 25.75
CA GLN A 219 -9.62 2.89 24.48
C GLN A 219 -11.07 2.42 24.63
N TRP A 220 -11.34 1.43 25.50
CA TRP A 220 -12.71 1.05 25.85
C TRP A 220 -13.48 2.20 26.54
N GLN A 221 -12.81 2.98 27.40
CA GLN A 221 -13.40 4.18 28.01
C GLN A 221 -13.79 5.22 26.96
N LYS A 222 -12.89 5.52 25.99
CA LYS A 222 -13.20 6.41 24.86
C LYS A 222 -14.38 5.90 24.03
N ALA A 223 -14.48 4.58 23.80
CA ALA A 223 -15.62 3.99 23.09
C ALA A 223 -16.94 4.19 23.85
N ALA A 224 -16.94 3.98 25.17
CA ALA A 224 -18.09 4.20 26.05
C ALA A 224 -18.56 5.66 26.09
N GLU A 225 -17.63 6.61 26.04
CA GLU A 225 -17.94 8.04 25.96
C GLU A 225 -18.51 8.42 24.59
N SER A 226 -17.98 7.84 23.50
CA SER A 226 -18.38 8.17 22.13
C SER A 226 -19.71 7.56 21.71
N TYR A 227 -20.11 6.41 22.27
CA TYR A 227 -21.36 5.74 21.93
C TYR A 227 -22.06 5.15 23.18
N PRO A 228 -22.80 5.98 23.92
CA PRO A 228 -23.39 5.59 25.20
C PRO A 228 -24.43 4.46 25.12
N GLU A 229 -25.00 4.18 23.96
CA GLU A 229 -26.02 3.14 23.79
C GLU A 229 -25.47 1.72 24.03
N ASN A 230 -24.18 1.49 23.75
CA ASN A 230 -23.51 0.19 24.03
C ASN A 230 -22.57 0.28 25.23
N LYS A 231 -22.75 1.27 26.11
CA LYS A 231 -21.84 1.53 27.22
C LYS A 231 -21.63 0.32 28.13
N ASP A 232 -22.69 -0.42 28.45
CA ASP A 232 -22.62 -1.61 29.32
C ASP A 232 -21.68 -2.69 28.75
N LEU A 233 -21.64 -2.85 27.42
CA LEU A 233 -20.71 -3.76 26.75
C LEU A 233 -19.26 -3.33 27.00
N TYR A 234 -18.96 -2.05 26.81
CA TYR A 234 -17.61 -1.51 26.97
C TYR A 234 -17.17 -1.49 28.44
N GLU A 235 -18.08 -1.20 29.37
CA GLU A 235 -17.81 -1.30 30.81
C GLU A 235 -17.52 -2.75 31.24
N GLY A 236 -18.23 -3.74 30.66
CA GLY A 236 -17.92 -5.16 30.88
C GLY A 236 -16.51 -5.56 30.43
N GLU A 237 -16.03 -5.03 29.29
CA GLU A 237 -14.65 -5.24 28.84
C GLU A 237 -13.63 -4.56 29.78
N ILE A 238 -13.93 -3.37 30.28
CA ILE A 238 -13.08 -2.66 31.26
C ILE A 238 -12.97 -3.46 32.56
N GLU A 239 -14.09 -3.98 33.08
CA GLU A 239 -14.12 -4.82 34.28
C GLU A 239 -13.29 -6.09 34.09
N ARG A 240 -13.48 -6.79 32.95
CA ARG A 240 -12.71 -7.99 32.60
C ARG A 240 -11.21 -7.74 32.57
N LEU A 241 -10.78 -6.60 32.04
CA LEU A 241 -9.36 -6.25 31.96
C LEU A 241 -8.77 -5.79 33.29
N SER A 242 -9.61 -5.31 34.22
CA SER A 242 -9.23 -4.81 35.54
C SER A 242 -9.11 -5.91 36.60
N SER A 243 -9.70 -7.08 36.37
CA SER A 243 -9.57 -8.28 37.21
C SER A 243 -8.28 -9.07 36.92
#